data_AF-A0A6H0SED2-F1
#
_entry.id   AF-A0A6H0SED2-F1
#
_cell.length_a   1.000
_cell.length_b   1.000
_cell.length_c   1.000
_cell.angle_alpha   90.00
_cell.angle_beta   90.00
_cell.angle_gamma   90.00
#
_symmetry.space_group_name_H-M   'P 1'
#
loop_
_entity.id
_entity.type
_entity.pdbx_description
1 polymer ?
#
loop_
_entity_poly.entity_id
_entity_poly.type
_entity_poly.pdbx_seq_one_letter_code
_entity_poly.pdbx_strand_id
1 'polypeptide(L)' 'MTAPTEINVAGVPWPTHKVIALIVGALVLVVVGLFTASLGPAVLTAAGMGTLVWVFGGMSDRRQPPSAA' A
#
# COMPACT_ATOMS: atom_id res chain seq x y z
N MET A 1 -1.31 -21.02 9.89
CA MET A 1 -1.57 -20.68 8.47
C MET A 1 -1.00 -19.29 8.25
N THR A 2 0.18 -19.19 7.67
CA THR A 2 0.81 -17.89 7.32
C THR A 2 0.12 -17.37 6.07
N ALA A 3 -0.43 -16.16 6.15
CA ALA A 3 -1.07 -15.53 4.99
C ALA A 3 -0.05 -15.40 3.84
N PRO A 4 -0.46 -15.62 2.57
CA PRO A 4 0.43 -15.45 1.43
C PRO A 4 0.98 -14.01 1.39
N THR A 5 2.30 -13.87 1.37
CA THR A 5 3.01 -12.58 1.35
C THR A 5 3.11 -11.97 -0.06
N GLU A 6 2.86 -12.76 -1.10
CA GLU A 6 2.95 -12.35 -2.51
C GLU A 6 1.64 -12.60 -3.26
N ILE A 7 1.31 -11.68 -4.16
CA ILE A 7 0.17 -11.71 -5.06
C ILE A 7 0.72 -11.63 -6.48
N ASN A 8 0.39 -12.59 -7.33
CA ASN A 8 0.82 -12.56 -8.73
C ASN A 8 -0.02 -11.55 -9.52
N VAL A 9 0.62 -10.49 -10.03
CA VAL A 9 -0.01 -9.47 -10.87
C VAL A 9 0.62 -9.55 -12.25
N ALA A 10 -0.15 -9.90 -13.27
CA ALA A 10 0.30 -10.01 -14.67
C ALA A 10 1.57 -10.87 -14.86
N GLY A 11 1.71 -11.96 -14.09
CA GLY A 11 2.86 -12.85 -14.14
C GLY A 11 4.05 -12.40 -13.28
N VAL A 12 3.97 -11.25 -12.63
CA VAL A 12 5.01 -10.72 -11.73
C VAL A 12 4.58 -10.93 -10.27
N PRO A 13 5.36 -11.64 -9.44
CA PRO A 13 5.09 -11.73 -8.01
C PRO A 13 5.22 -10.34 -7.38
N TRP A 14 4.10 -9.83 -6.90
CA TRP A 14 3.99 -8.52 -6.26
C TRP A 14 3.84 -8.71 -4.75
N PRO A 15 4.60 -8.00 -3.92
CA PRO A 15 4.41 -8.01 -2.48
C PRO A 15 3.03 -7.48 -2.09
N THR A 16 2.34 -8.19 -1.20
CA THR A 16 0.97 -7.85 -0.75
C THR A 16 0.89 -6.43 -0.18
N HIS A 17 1.95 -5.96 0.48
CA HIS A 17 2.00 -4.61 1.06
C HIS A 17 1.83 -3.50 0.01
N LYS A 18 2.27 -3.73 -1.25
CA LYS A 18 2.12 -2.75 -2.33
C LYS A 18 0.66 -2.63 -2.75
N VAL A 19 -0.07 -3.75 -2.80
CA VAL A 19 -1.50 -3.76 -3.13
C VAL A 19 -2.30 -3.04 -2.03
N ILE A 20 -1.98 -3.30 -0.77
CA ILE A 20 -2.60 -2.60 0.37
C ILE A 20 -2.33 -1.10 0.30
N ALA A 21 -1.11 -0.68 -0.03
CA ALA A 21 -0.78 0.74 -0.19
C ALA A 21 -1.65 1.43 -1.27
N LEU A 22 -1.89 0.75 -2.39
CA LEU A 22 -2.76 1.28 -3.46
C LEU A 22 -4.22 1.36 -3.02
N ILE A 23 -4.74 0.34 -2.33
CA ILE A 23 -6.11 0.34 -1.81
C ILE A 23 -6.31 1.48 -0.81
N VAL A 24 -5.37 1.67 0.12
CA VAL A 24 -5.43 2.74 1.11
C VAL A 24 -5.36 4.11 0.43
N GLY A 25 -4.45 4.30 -0.53
CA GLY A 25 -4.37 5.55 -1.31
C GLY A 25 -5.68 5.86 -2.04
N ALA A 26 -6.28 4.87 -2.72
CA ALA A 26 -7.56 5.04 -3.40
C ALA A 26 -8.69 5.38 -2.44
N LEU A 27 -8.75 4.73 -1.27
CA LEU A 27 -9.77 4.97 -0.25
C LEU A 27 -9.64 6.39 0.32
N VAL A 28 -8.42 6.84 0.63
CA VAL A 28 -8.16 8.20 1.11
C VAL A 28 -8.54 9.23 0.05
N LEU A 29 -8.24 8.99 -1.23
CA LEU A 29 -8.63 9.88 -2.32
C LEU A 29 -10.15 10.05 -2.40
N VAL A 30 -10.89 8.94 -2.32
CA VAL A 30 -12.37 8.96 -2.34
C VAL A 30 -12.92 9.68 -1.12
N VAL A 31 -12.44 9.36 0.08
CA VAL A 31 -12.91 9.99 1.32
C VAL A 31 -12.60 11.49 1.29
N VAL A 32 -11.36 11.89 1.08
CA VAL A 32 -10.99 13.32 1.13
C VAL A 32 -11.64 14.10 -0.01
N GLY A 33 -11.71 13.52 -1.21
CA GLY A 33 -12.40 14.12 -2.35
C GLY A 33 -13.88 14.36 -2.08
N LEU A 34 -14.56 13.38 -1.46
CA LEU A 34 -15.98 13.49 -1.14
C LEU A 34 -16.25 14.53 -0.05
N PHE A 35 -15.42 14.58 0.99
CA PHE A 35 -15.59 15.51 2.11
C PHE A 35 -15.16 16.94 1.77
N THR A 36 -14.19 17.12 0.88
CA THR A 36 -13.62 18.44 0.57
C THR A 36 -14.19 19.04 -0.71
N ALA A 37 -14.81 18.24 -1.58
CA ALA A 37 -15.21 18.61 -2.94
C ALA A 37 -14.06 19.26 -3.75
N SER A 38 -12.81 18.93 -3.43
CA SER A 38 -11.62 19.52 -4.03
C SER A 38 -10.57 18.45 -4.32
N LEU A 39 -10.12 18.40 -5.57
CA LEU A 39 -9.16 17.41 -6.04
C LEU A 39 -7.74 17.66 -5.51
N GLY A 40 -7.37 18.92 -5.24
CA GLY A 40 -6.04 19.30 -4.76
C GLY A 40 -5.63 18.59 -3.45
N PRO A 41 -6.31 18.86 -2.32
CA PRO A 41 -6.01 18.21 -1.05
C PRO A 41 -6.28 16.70 -1.08
N ALA A 42 -7.24 16.23 -1.89
CA ALA A 42 -7.55 14.80 -2.02
C ALA A 42 -6.39 13.98 -2.61
N VAL A 43 -5.76 14.47 -3.68
CA VAL A 43 -4.61 13.78 -4.30
C VAL A 43 -3.39 13.82 -3.37
N LEU A 44 -3.11 14.96 -2.74
CA LEU A 44 -1.96 15.13 -1.83
C LEU A 44 -2.04 14.21 -0.60
N THR A 45 -3.20 14.13 0.04
CA THR A 45 -3.42 13.26 1.20
C THR A 45 -3.40 11.77 0.83
N ALA A 46 -3.99 11.41 -0.31
CA ALA A 46 -3.96 10.06 -0.85
C ALA A 46 -2.53 9.61 -1.19
N ALA A 47 -1.77 10.45 -1.87
CA ALA A 47 -0.36 10.19 -2.20
C ALA A 47 0.47 10.02 -0.92
N GLY A 48 0.32 10.92 0.06
CA GLY A 48 1.02 10.83 1.34
C GLY A 48 0.71 9.53 2.09
N MET A 49 -0.56 9.15 2.21
CA MET A 49 -0.96 7.90 2.85
C MET A 49 -0.47 6.66 2.09
N GLY A 50 -0.57 6.66 0.76
CA GLY A 50 -0.03 5.59 -0.08
C GLY A 50 1.47 5.41 0.10
N THR A 51 2.24 6.50 0.15
CA THR A 51 3.69 6.46 0.43
C THR A 51 3.98 5.91 1.82
N LEU A 52 3.24 6.33 2.85
CA LEU A 52 3.43 5.82 4.21
C LEU A 52 3.24 4.29 4.26
N VAL A 53 2.12 3.78 3.73
CA VAL A 53 1.83 2.34 3.73
C VAL A 53 2.88 1.57 2.93
N TRP A 54 3.33 2.12 1.79
CA TRP A 54 4.39 1.51 1.00
C TRP A 54 5.73 1.42 1.75
N VAL A 55 6.15 2.51 2.41
CA VAL A 55 7.40 2.56 3.18
C VAL A 55 7.33 1.62 4.38
N PHE A 56 6.23 1.64 5.16
CA PHE A 56 6.05 0.74 6.31
C PHE A 56 5.99 -0.74 5.89
N GLY A 57 5.31 -1.05 4.79
CA GLY A 57 5.28 -2.39 4.21
C GLY A 57 6.65 -2.88 3.77
N GLY A 58 7.39 -2.07 3.01
CA GLY A 58 8.74 -2.40 2.55
C GLY A 58 9.76 -2.51 3.69
N MET A 59 9.60 -1.73 4.77
CA MET A 59 10.41 -1.88 5.98
C MET A 59 10.11 -3.19 6.72
N SER A 60 8.88 -3.69 6.66
CA SER A 60 8.46 -4.93 7.34
C SER A 60 8.96 -6.17 6.60
N ASP A 61 8.93 -6.18 5.27
CA ASP A 61 9.51 -7.26 4.46
C ASP A 61 11.02 -7.39 4.66
N ARG A 62 11.75 -6.26 4.82
CA ARG A 62 13.19 -6.27 5.10
C ARG A 62 13.56 -6.84 6.46
N ARG A 63 12.61 -6.88 7.40
CA ARG A 63 12.82 -7.41 8.75
C ARG A 63 12.57 -8.90 8.85
N GLN A 64 12.08 -9.55 7.80
CA GLN A 64 11.91 -11.00 7.81
C GLN A 64 13.30 -11.64 7.71
N PRO A 65 13.84 -12.25 8.78
CA PRO A 65 15.14 -12.90 8.72
C PRO A 65 15.07 -14.07 7.73
N PRO A 66 16.19 -14.43 7.06
CA PRO A 66 16.23 -15.65 6.27
C PRO A 66 15.86 -16.81 7.19
N SER A 67 14.77 -17.50 6.87
CA SER A 67 14.46 -18.78 7.50
C SER A 67 15.70 -19.63 7.35
N ALA A 68 16.27 -20.08 8.47
CA ALA A 68 17.47 -20.91 8.46
C ALA A 68 17.32 -22.05 7.44
N ALA A 69 18.40 -22.22 6.66
CA ALA A 69 18.68 -23.17 5.58
C ALA A 69 17.86 -24.46 5.52
#